data_AF-A0A538AW40-F1
#
_entry.id   AF-A0A538AW40-F1
#
_cell.length_a   1.000
_cell.length_b   1.000
_cell.length_c   1.000
_cell.angle_alpha   90.00
_cell.angle_beta   90.00
_cell.angle_gamma   90.00
#
_symmetry.space_group_name_H-M   'P 1'
#
loop_
_entity.id
_entity.type
_entity.pdbx_description
1 polymer ?
#
loop_
_entity_poly.entity_id
_entity_poly.type
_entity_poly.pdbx_seq_one_letter_code
_entity_poly.pdbx_strand_id
1 'polypeptide(L)'
;MAVGGRQEVGPGAPRGNGGRRGLPGVGLIKGLGVTLKHMLQRSITQEYPDEKPNLPPRTRGVIALKEENCTVCWKCSRECPDWCIYIESHKETHPPASGGRARSVKVLDRFAIDYALCMYCGICVEVCPFDALFWAPDFEYAEYDIVEMTHEKQRLEEWTYRVLPPPPLEVGAEPVETPEETPVMTGGGEAVASRPPSAAETPLAGAQPPPQMAPPRAEPGPPTPEPKPAAASAEPTPAAAPPPRPAAAGEHVEPDQETFDRVLAEELAKGTDRRVAEGRAKAAGVRAARKKAGG
;
A
#
# COMPACT_ATOMS: atom_id res chain seq x y z
N MET A 1 23.19 -21.22 19.26
CA MET A 1 22.55 -20.29 18.31
C MET A 1 23.17 -18.93 18.54
N ALA A 2 23.81 -18.37 17.51
CA ALA A 2 24.76 -17.27 17.64
C ALA A 2 24.05 -15.94 18.00
N VAL A 3 24.12 -15.58 19.27
CA VAL A 3 23.72 -14.28 19.80
C VAL A 3 24.74 -13.25 19.29
N GLY A 4 24.24 -12.24 18.58
CA GLY A 4 25.03 -11.12 18.09
C GLY A 4 25.70 -10.37 19.25
N GLY A 5 27.02 -10.52 19.36
CA GLY A 5 27.84 -9.78 20.30
C GLY A 5 27.89 -8.31 19.91
N ARG A 6 27.20 -7.47 20.69
CA ARG A 6 27.34 -6.02 20.70
C ARG A 6 28.81 -5.68 21.02
N GLN A 7 29.52 -5.14 20.04
CA GLN A 7 30.93 -4.82 20.16
C GLN A 7 31.07 -3.57 21.02
N GLU A 8 31.48 -3.74 22.27
CA GLU A 8 31.72 -2.65 23.20
C GLU A 8 32.90 -1.79 22.71
N VAL A 9 32.65 -0.51 22.48
CA VAL A 9 33.67 0.46 22.09
C VAL A 9 34.44 0.85 23.36
N GLY A 10 35.49 0.09 23.67
CA GLY A 10 36.38 0.35 24.80
C GLY A 10 37.15 1.68 24.67
N PRO A 11 37.63 2.25 25.79
CA PRO A 11 38.25 3.58 25.81
C PRO A 11 39.52 3.61 24.97
N GLY A 12 39.65 4.67 24.17
CA GLY A 12 40.68 4.85 23.16
C GLY A 12 42.09 4.55 23.67
N ALA A 13 42.70 3.51 23.10
CA ALA A 13 44.12 3.24 23.26
C ALA A 13 44.93 4.45 22.77
N PRO A 14 46.04 4.79 23.45
CA PRO A 14 46.85 5.95 23.10
C PRO A 14 47.34 5.81 21.66
N ARG A 15 47.20 6.88 20.88
CA ARG A 15 47.78 7.02 19.54
C ARG A 15 49.30 7.04 19.69
N GLY A 16 49.88 5.85 19.83
CA GLY A 16 51.31 5.63 19.79
C GLY A 16 51.82 5.96 18.39
N ASN A 17 52.33 7.18 18.24
CA ASN A 17 53.18 7.60 17.14
C ASN A 17 54.53 6.84 17.26
N GLY A 18 54.49 5.53 16.99
CA GLY A 18 55.64 4.64 17.00
C GLY A 18 55.84 4.11 15.59
N GLY A 19 56.75 4.73 14.85
CA GLY A 19 57.04 4.43 13.46
C GLY A 19 57.31 2.94 13.22
N ARG A 20 56.30 2.20 12.76
CA ARG A 20 56.51 1.02 11.93
C ARG A 20 56.59 1.50 10.49
N ARG A 21 57.81 1.88 10.07
CA ARG A 21 58.16 1.86 8.64
C ARG A 21 58.09 0.39 8.20
N GLY A 22 56.89 -0.09 7.89
CA GLY A 22 56.72 -1.36 7.18
C GLY A 22 57.46 -1.27 5.86
N LEU A 23 58.12 -2.35 5.43
CA LEU A 23 58.78 -2.37 4.14
C LEU A 23 57.79 -1.92 3.05
N PRO A 24 58.20 -1.05 2.10
CA PRO A 24 57.34 -0.65 1.00
C PRO A 24 56.87 -1.91 0.25
N GLY A 25 55.55 -2.09 0.13
CA GLY A 25 54.96 -3.22 -0.61
C GLY A 25 54.37 -4.37 0.23
N VAL A 26 54.56 -4.41 1.55
CA VAL A 26 53.94 -5.46 2.41
C VAL A 26 52.40 -5.43 2.32
N GLY A 27 51.81 -4.24 2.18
CA GLY A 27 50.37 -4.08 1.96
C GLY A 27 49.92 -4.64 0.61
N LEU A 28 50.72 -4.44 -0.46
CA LEU A 28 50.41 -4.90 -1.81
C LEU A 28 50.46 -6.43 -1.89
N ILE A 29 51.50 -7.05 -1.31
CA ILE A 29 51.63 -8.51 -1.27
C ILE A 29 50.48 -9.14 -0.47
N LYS A 30 50.09 -8.55 0.66
CA LYS A 30 48.92 -9.01 1.43
C LYS A 30 47.62 -8.89 0.62
N GLY A 31 47.43 -7.80 -0.13
CA GLY A 31 46.28 -7.62 -1.01
C GLY A 31 46.21 -8.64 -2.14
N LEU A 32 47.33 -8.90 -2.82
CA LEU A 32 47.43 -9.95 -3.83
C LEU A 32 47.19 -11.34 -3.23
N GLY A 33 47.66 -11.60 -2.01
CA GLY A 33 47.39 -12.84 -1.30
C GLY A 33 45.90 -13.07 -1.04
N VAL A 34 45.16 -12.02 -0.66
CA VAL A 34 43.68 -12.09 -0.52
C VAL A 34 43.02 -12.34 -1.88
N THR A 35 43.51 -11.71 -2.94
CA THR A 35 42.98 -11.91 -4.30
C THR A 35 43.20 -13.34 -4.78
N LEU A 36 44.40 -13.88 -4.62
CA LEU A 36 44.73 -15.26 -4.98
C LEU A 36 43.90 -16.26 -4.18
N LYS A 37 43.66 -15.98 -2.89
CA LYS A 37 42.76 -16.80 -2.06
C LYS A 37 41.37 -16.87 -2.68
N HIS A 38 40.76 -15.74 -3.05
CA HIS A 38 39.41 -15.71 -3.64
C HIS A 38 39.39 -16.33 -5.05
N MET A 39 40.45 -16.18 -5.84
CA MET A 39 40.57 -16.80 -7.18
C MET A 39 40.51 -18.33 -7.13
N LEU A 40 41.01 -18.93 -6.05
CA LEU A 40 41.01 -20.38 -5.83
C LEU A 40 39.77 -20.88 -5.06
N GLN A 41 38.86 -20.00 -4.64
CA GLN A 41 37.59 -20.40 -4.00
C GLN A 41 36.59 -20.84 -5.07
N ARG A 42 35.62 -21.67 -4.66
CA ARG A 42 34.49 -22.05 -5.52
C ARG A 42 33.59 -20.85 -5.78
N SER A 43 33.10 -20.71 -7.01
CA SER A 43 32.13 -19.67 -7.37
C SER A 43 30.81 -19.84 -6.62
N ILE A 44 30.21 -18.72 -6.21
CA ILE A 44 28.87 -18.65 -5.61
C ILE A 44 27.77 -18.35 -6.64
N THR A 45 28.12 -18.21 -7.92
CA THR A 45 27.18 -17.93 -9.01
C THR A 45 26.18 -19.07 -9.17
N GLN A 46 24.90 -18.72 -9.29
CA GLN A 46 23.83 -19.62 -9.75
C GLN A 46 23.60 -19.35 -11.25
N GLU A 47 23.49 -20.41 -12.05
CA GLU A 47 23.34 -20.31 -13.51
C GLU A 47 21.87 -20.08 -13.91
N TYR A 48 21.40 -18.85 -13.77
CA TYR A 48 20.07 -18.46 -14.27
C TYR A 48 20.05 -18.45 -15.82
N PRO A 49 19.02 -19.02 -16.49
CA PRO A 49 17.72 -19.46 -15.98
C PRO A 49 17.59 -20.94 -15.57
N ASP A 50 18.65 -21.75 -15.75
CA ASP A 50 18.61 -23.19 -15.49
C ASP A 50 18.53 -23.52 -13.98
N GLU A 51 19.24 -22.76 -13.16
CA GLU A 51 19.18 -22.81 -11.70
C GLU A 51 18.51 -21.54 -11.15
N LYS A 52 17.28 -21.69 -10.63
CA LYS A 52 16.50 -20.58 -10.05
C LYS A 52 16.79 -20.40 -8.56
N PRO A 53 16.78 -19.15 -8.05
CA PRO A 53 16.95 -18.90 -6.63
C PRO A 53 15.80 -19.48 -5.81
N ASN A 54 16.12 -20.08 -4.67
CA ASN A 54 15.12 -20.49 -3.68
C ASN A 54 14.62 -19.24 -2.93
N LEU A 55 13.38 -18.84 -3.21
CA LEU A 55 12.75 -17.68 -2.59
C LEU A 55 12.04 -18.08 -1.29
N PRO A 56 12.14 -17.25 -0.22
CA PRO A 56 11.42 -17.54 1.01
C PRO A 56 9.89 -17.50 0.81
N PRO A 57 9.11 -18.23 1.62
CA PRO A 57 7.65 -18.30 1.50
C PRO A 57 6.90 -16.97 1.51
N ARG A 58 7.44 -15.95 2.18
CA ARG A 58 6.83 -14.60 2.30
C ARG A 58 7.37 -13.60 1.26
N THR A 59 7.90 -14.10 0.14
CA THR A 59 8.41 -13.24 -0.93
C THR A 59 7.27 -12.47 -1.58
N ARG A 60 7.53 -11.21 -1.90
CA ARG A 60 6.59 -10.31 -2.59
C ARG A 60 6.93 -10.31 -4.08
N GLY A 61 6.31 -11.22 -4.82
CA GLY A 61 6.41 -11.27 -6.28
C GLY A 61 5.32 -10.42 -6.92
N VAL A 62 4.49 -11.05 -7.75
CA VAL A 62 3.30 -10.45 -8.35
C VAL A 62 2.11 -10.52 -7.39
N ILE A 63 1.20 -9.56 -7.48
CA ILE A 63 -0.06 -9.58 -6.73
C ILE A 63 -1.08 -10.39 -7.52
N ALA A 64 -1.63 -11.42 -6.90
CA ALA A 64 -2.75 -12.20 -7.44
C ALA A 64 -4.09 -11.65 -6.92
N LEU A 65 -5.14 -11.74 -7.74
CA LEU A 65 -6.50 -11.33 -7.40
C LEU A 65 -7.44 -12.55 -7.45
N LYS A 66 -8.10 -12.84 -6.33
CA LYS A 66 -9.25 -13.73 -6.29
C LYS A 66 -10.54 -12.91 -6.41
N GLU A 67 -11.11 -12.86 -7.61
CA GLU A 67 -12.23 -11.97 -7.93
C GLU A 67 -13.45 -12.21 -7.01
N GLU A 68 -13.73 -13.46 -6.68
CA GLU A 68 -14.90 -13.85 -5.88
C GLU A 68 -14.87 -13.27 -4.45
N ASN A 69 -13.67 -12.99 -3.95
CA ASN A 69 -13.46 -12.42 -2.62
C ASN A 69 -13.57 -10.88 -2.63
N CYS A 70 -13.48 -10.22 -3.79
CA CYS A 70 -13.44 -8.76 -3.87
C CYS A 70 -14.85 -8.15 -3.76
N THR A 71 -15.12 -7.45 -2.67
CA THR A 71 -16.43 -6.78 -2.42
C THR A 71 -16.48 -5.31 -2.86
N VAL A 72 -15.46 -4.84 -3.60
CA VAL A 72 -15.33 -3.44 -4.03
C VAL A 72 -15.43 -2.45 -2.85
N CYS A 73 -14.71 -2.74 -1.76
CA CYS A 73 -14.65 -1.88 -0.57
C CYS A 73 -13.75 -0.65 -0.75
N TRP A 74 -12.92 -0.62 -1.80
CA TRP A 74 -11.95 0.45 -2.13
C TRP A 74 -10.82 0.66 -1.13
N LYS A 75 -10.66 -0.23 -0.14
CA LYS A 75 -9.64 -0.05 0.91
C LYS A 75 -8.21 -0.19 0.36
N CYS A 76 -7.97 -1.17 -0.51
CA CYS A 76 -6.68 -1.38 -1.16
C CYS A 76 -6.23 -0.19 -2.02
N SER A 77 -7.14 0.38 -2.83
CA SER A 77 -6.84 1.55 -3.67
C SER A 77 -6.58 2.81 -2.85
N ARG A 78 -7.33 3.03 -1.75
CA ARG A 78 -7.16 4.21 -0.88
C ARG A 78 -5.89 4.18 -0.04
N GLU A 79 -5.45 2.99 0.36
CA GLU A 79 -4.25 2.82 1.19
C GLU A 79 -2.98 2.64 0.34
N CYS A 80 -3.11 2.47 -0.98
CA CYS A 80 -1.97 2.36 -1.86
C CYS A 80 -1.17 3.68 -1.84
N PRO A 81 0.12 3.68 -1.48
CA PRO A 81 0.93 4.90 -1.41
C PRO A 81 1.14 5.55 -2.78
N ASP A 82 1.20 4.74 -3.84
CA ASP A 82 1.45 5.18 -5.22
C ASP A 82 0.17 5.35 -6.06
N TRP A 83 -0.99 5.00 -5.49
CA TRP A 83 -2.31 5.08 -6.16
C TRP A 83 -2.38 4.30 -7.49
N CYS A 84 -1.66 3.18 -7.57
CA CYS A 84 -1.53 2.36 -8.78
C CYS A 84 -2.70 1.39 -9.04
N ILE A 85 -3.75 1.40 -8.21
CA ILE A 85 -4.88 0.46 -8.30
C ILE A 85 -6.12 1.18 -8.82
N TYR A 86 -6.61 0.74 -9.98
CA TYR A 86 -7.84 1.22 -10.61
C TYR A 86 -8.97 0.22 -10.38
N ILE A 87 -10.11 0.71 -9.90
CA ILE A 87 -11.29 -0.11 -9.62
C ILE A 87 -12.48 0.55 -10.29
N GLU A 88 -13.34 -0.23 -10.95
CA GLU A 88 -14.64 0.21 -11.46
C GLU A 88 -15.71 -0.77 -10.97
N SER A 89 -16.90 -0.27 -10.66
CA SER A 89 -17.98 -1.09 -10.11
C SER A 89 -19.34 -0.50 -10.37
N HIS A 90 -20.33 -1.36 -10.57
CA HIS A 90 -21.74 -1.01 -10.63
C HIS A 90 -22.50 -1.62 -9.44
N LYS A 91 -23.78 -1.27 -9.32
CA LYS A 91 -24.67 -1.77 -8.27
C LYS A 91 -25.73 -2.66 -8.87
N GLU A 92 -25.82 -3.87 -8.36
CA GLU A 92 -26.92 -4.78 -8.64
C GLU A 92 -27.87 -4.83 -7.45
N THR A 93 -29.18 -4.84 -7.71
CA THR A 93 -30.19 -4.95 -6.67
C THR A 93 -30.78 -6.34 -6.71
N HIS A 94 -30.52 -7.13 -5.67
CA HIS A 94 -31.09 -8.46 -5.57
C HIS A 94 -32.46 -8.40 -4.89
N PRO A 95 -33.48 -9.11 -5.42
CA PRO A 95 -34.75 -9.27 -4.75
C PRO A 95 -34.55 -10.02 -3.43
N PRO A 96 -35.32 -9.69 -2.39
CA PRO A 96 -35.24 -10.37 -1.10
C PRO A 96 -35.66 -11.84 -1.25
N ALA A 97 -34.85 -12.77 -0.71
CA ALA A 97 -35.18 -14.20 -0.69
C ALA A 97 -36.45 -14.51 0.14
N SER A 98 -36.74 -13.70 1.16
CA SER A 98 -37.99 -13.76 1.92
C SER A 98 -38.33 -12.39 2.52
N GLY A 99 -39.40 -11.74 2.03
CA GLY A 99 -40.12 -10.63 2.68
C GLY A 99 -39.36 -9.35 3.08
N GLY A 100 -38.07 -9.21 2.76
CA GLY A 100 -37.21 -8.12 3.22
C GLY A 100 -37.06 -6.93 2.25
N ARG A 101 -36.23 -5.95 2.63
CA ARG A 101 -35.83 -4.84 1.74
C ARG A 101 -34.82 -5.35 0.71
N ALA A 102 -35.01 -4.95 -0.56
CA ALA A 102 -34.05 -5.22 -1.62
C ALA A 102 -32.64 -4.74 -1.23
N ARG A 103 -31.64 -5.59 -1.43
CA ARG A 103 -30.25 -5.31 -1.06
C ARG A 103 -29.48 -4.92 -2.32
N SER A 104 -28.85 -3.76 -2.29
CA SER A 104 -27.89 -3.37 -3.32
C SER A 104 -26.52 -3.95 -2.98
N VAL A 105 -25.95 -4.74 -3.89
CA VAL A 105 -24.58 -5.26 -3.82
C VAL A 105 -23.74 -4.56 -4.88
N LYS A 106 -22.46 -4.32 -4.58
CA LYS A 106 -21.53 -3.79 -5.58
C LYS A 106 -20.88 -4.96 -6.30
N VAL A 107 -20.85 -4.90 -7.62
CA VAL A 107 -20.21 -5.90 -8.48
C VAL A 107 -18.97 -5.27 -9.11
N LEU A 108 -17.88 -6.03 -9.19
CA LEU A 108 -16.59 -5.57 -9.71
C LEU A 108 -16.58 -5.62 -11.23
N ASP A 109 -16.48 -4.46 -11.88
CA ASP A 109 -16.39 -4.38 -13.35
C ASP A 109 -14.95 -4.50 -13.82
N ARG A 110 -14.08 -3.68 -13.21
CA ARG A 110 -12.67 -3.58 -13.54
C ARG A 110 -11.85 -3.53 -12.28
N PHE A 111 -10.73 -4.25 -12.31
CA PHE A 111 -9.68 -4.12 -11.31
C PHE A 111 -8.35 -4.21 -12.05
N ALA A 112 -7.54 -3.16 -11.98
CA ALA A 112 -6.25 -3.12 -12.64
C ALA A 112 -5.18 -2.62 -11.68
N ILE A 113 -3.98 -3.19 -11.78
CA ILE A 113 -2.79 -2.73 -11.07
C ILE A 113 -1.77 -2.31 -12.11
N ASP A 114 -1.30 -1.06 -12.02
CA ASP A 114 -0.17 -0.58 -12.80
C ASP A 114 1.14 -0.91 -12.07
N TYR A 115 1.85 -1.92 -12.59
CA TYR A 115 3.14 -2.34 -12.05
C TYR A 115 4.30 -1.44 -12.44
N ALA A 116 4.12 -0.50 -13.37
CA ALA A 116 5.12 0.55 -13.61
C ALA A 116 5.14 1.58 -12.47
N LEU A 117 4.07 1.66 -11.68
CA LEU A 117 3.95 2.56 -10.52
C LEU A 117 4.08 1.84 -9.17
N CYS A 118 3.68 0.57 -9.09
CA CYS A 118 3.67 -0.19 -7.84
C CYS A 118 5.08 -0.34 -7.22
N MET A 119 5.25 0.05 -5.95
CA MET A 119 6.50 -0.18 -5.21
C MET A 119 6.57 -1.51 -4.42
N TYR A 120 5.62 -2.42 -4.61
CA TYR A 120 5.57 -3.74 -3.93
C TYR A 120 5.56 -3.67 -2.39
N CYS A 121 4.91 -2.65 -1.84
CA CYS A 121 4.85 -2.43 -0.38
C CYS A 121 3.94 -3.44 0.36
N GLY A 122 2.99 -4.09 -0.33
CA GLY A 122 2.08 -5.10 0.24
C GLY A 122 0.94 -4.58 1.08
N ILE A 123 0.80 -3.26 1.20
CA ILE A 123 -0.25 -2.65 2.01
C ILE A 123 -1.65 -3.02 1.48
N CYS A 124 -1.82 -3.12 0.16
CA CYS A 124 -3.07 -3.54 -0.46
C CYS A 124 -3.50 -4.97 -0.08
N VAL A 125 -2.54 -5.87 0.16
CA VAL A 125 -2.77 -7.27 0.59
C VAL A 125 -3.21 -7.27 2.04
N GLU A 126 -2.42 -6.65 2.93
CA GLU A 126 -2.69 -6.62 4.38
C GLU A 126 -3.99 -5.86 4.74
N VAL A 127 -4.31 -4.82 3.98
CA VAL A 127 -5.47 -3.97 4.27
C VAL A 127 -6.78 -4.60 3.80
N CYS A 128 -6.72 -5.60 2.90
CA CYS A 128 -7.88 -6.21 2.29
C CYS A 128 -8.66 -7.04 3.32
N PRO A 129 -9.89 -6.63 3.71
CA PRO A 129 -10.61 -7.30 4.80
C PRO A 129 -11.26 -8.63 4.40
N PHE A 130 -11.17 -9.01 3.12
CA PHE A 130 -11.79 -10.21 2.55
C PHE A 130 -10.75 -11.13 1.89
N ASP A 131 -9.45 -10.86 2.07
CA ASP A 131 -8.36 -11.61 1.46
C ASP A 131 -8.61 -11.86 -0.04
N ALA A 132 -8.86 -10.78 -0.78
CA ALA A 132 -9.02 -10.83 -2.23
C ALA A 132 -7.68 -10.72 -2.98
N LEU A 133 -6.65 -10.18 -2.33
CA LEU A 133 -5.33 -9.96 -2.91
C LEU A 133 -4.30 -10.79 -2.18
N PHE A 134 -3.38 -11.40 -2.92
CA PHE A 134 -2.34 -12.27 -2.37
C PHE A 134 -0.99 -12.04 -3.04
N TRP A 135 0.08 -12.46 -2.37
CA TRP A 135 1.39 -12.55 -3.00
C TRP A 135 1.58 -13.91 -3.68
N ALA A 136 1.83 -13.89 -4.98
CA ALA A 136 2.37 -15.02 -5.70
C ALA A 136 3.91 -14.88 -5.78
N PRO A 137 4.66 -16.00 -5.78
CA PRO A 137 6.12 -15.99 -5.77
C PRO A 137 6.73 -15.56 -7.11
N ASP A 138 5.91 -15.40 -8.16
CA ASP A 138 6.34 -15.05 -9.50
C ASP A 138 6.95 -13.66 -9.57
N PHE A 139 8.12 -13.56 -10.18
CA PHE A 139 8.85 -12.30 -10.40
C PHE A 139 9.24 -12.10 -11.88
N GLU A 140 8.97 -13.08 -12.74
CA GLU A 140 9.37 -13.12 -14.14
C GLU A 140 8.18 -12.77 -15.06
N TYR A 141 7.71 -11.52 -14.99
CA TYR A 141 6.57 -11.04 -15.79
C TYR A 141 6.86 -9.70 -16.47
N ALA A 142 8.13 -9.47 -16.82
CA ALA A 142 8.52 -8.27 -17.56
C ALA A 142 7.84 -8.24 -18.94
N GLU A 143 7.31 -7.08 -19.31
CA GLU A 143 6.67 -6.83 -20.60
C GLU A 143 7.54 -5.91 -21.48
N TYR A 144 7.24 -5.85 -22.77
CA TYR A 144 8.00 -5.03 -23.73
C TYR A 144 7.52 -3.58 -23.78
N ASP A 145 6.23 -3.34 -23.55
CA ASP A 145 5.63 -2.02 -23.47
C ASP A 145 5.22 -1.67 -22.03
N ILE A 146 5.30 -0.38 -21.68
CA ILE A 146 4.83 0.12 -20.38
C ILE A 146 3.33 -0.06 -20.22
N VAL A 147 2.55 0.00 -21.30
CA VAL A 147 1.09 -0.17 -21.23
C VAL A 147 0.73 -1.60 -20.81
N GLU A 148 1.55 -2.57 -21.20
CA GLU A 148 1.37 -3.99 -20.87
C GLU A 148 1.67 -4.28 -19.39
N MET A 149 2.42 -3.41 -18.69
CA MET A 149 2.65 -3.49 -17.24
C MET A 149 1.40 -3.15 -16.40
N THR A 150 0.32 -2.67 -17.04
CA THR A 150 -0.99 -2.55 -16.39
C THR A 150 -1.72 -3.87 -16.49
N HIS A 151 -1.74 -4.63 -15.40
CA HIS A 151 -2.39 -5.93 -15.35
C HIS A 151 -3.85 -5.78 -14.91
N GLU A 152 -4.76 -6.15 -15.82
CA GLU A 152 -6.20 -6.24 -15.57
C GLU A 152 -6.56 -7.49 -14.75
N LYS A 153 -7.80 -7.52 -14.24
CA LYS A 153 -8.29 -8.54 -13.29
C LYS A 153 -8.06 -9.97 -13.75
N GLN A 154 -8.22 -10.24 -15.04
CA GLN A 154 -8.04 -11.56 -15.64
C GLN A 154 -6.59 -12.04 -15.52
N ARG A 155 -5.62 -11.15 -15.81
CA ARG A 155 -4.21 -11.47 -15.70
C ARG A 155 -3.79 -11.64 -14.24
N LEU A 156 -4.37 -10.88 -13.32
CA LEU A 156 -4.13 -11.03 -11.88
C LEU A 156 -4.67 -12.34 -11.31
N GLU A 157 -5.78 -12.84 -11.86
CA GLU A 157 -6.39 -14.11 -11.45
C GLU A 157 -5.52 -15.32 -11.82
N GLU A 158 -4.79 -15.23 -12.94
CA GLU A 158 -3.83 -16.26 -13.38
C GLU A 158 -2.74 -16.58 -12.35
N TRP A 159 -2.48 -15.72 -11.36
CA TRP A 159 -1.47 -16.02 -10.34
C TRP A 159 -2.05 -16.65 -9.07
N THR A 160 -3.37 -16.73 -8.95
CA THR A 160 -4.04 -17.24 -7.74
C THR A 160 -3.65 -18.68 -7.41
N TYR A 161 -3.41 -19.53 -8.42
CA TYR A 161 -2.99 -20.92 -8.20
C TYR A 161 -1.54 -21.08 -7.73
N ARG A 162 -0.72 -20.03 -7.80
CA ARG A 162 0.68 -20.03 -7.35
C ARG A 162 0.84 -19.45 -5.95
N VAL A 163 -0.25 -18.96 -5.35
CA VAL A 163 -0.25 -18.42 -3.99
C VAL A 163 0.11 -19.55 -3.02
N LEU A 164 1.18 -19.31 -2.26
CA LEU A 164 1.66 -20.28 -1.29
C LEU A 164 0.70 -20.33 -0.09
N PRO A 165 0.35 -21.51 0.44
CA PRO A 165 -0.52 -21.60 1.59
C PRO A 165 0.08 -20.85 2.79
N PRO A 166 -0.76 -20.29 3.67
CA PRO A 166 -0.29 -19.60 4.86
C PRO A 166 0.61 -20.54 5.68
N PRO A 167 1.70 -20.03 6.27
CA PRO A 167 2.59 -20.84 7.08
C PRO A 167 1.81 -21.44 8.25
N PRO A 168 2.20 -22.64 8.73
CA PRO A 168 1.55 -23.26 9.87
C PRO A 168 1.57 -22.32 11.07
N LEU A 169 0.49 -22.35 11.84
CA LEU A 169 0.35 -21.55 13.04
C LEU A 169 1.50 -21.85 14.02
N GLU A 170 2.03 -20.80 14.63
CA GLU A 170 3.13 -20.92 15.60
C GLU A 170 2.73 -21.81 16.78
N VAL A 171 3.69 -22.51 17.37
CA VAL A 171 3.45 -23.44 18.48
C VAL A 171 2.87 -22.66 19.68
N GLY A 172 1.58 -22.90 19.96
CA GLY A 172 0.84 -22.22 21.03
C GLY A 172 -0.20 -21.20 20.55
N ALA A 173 -0.30 -20.94 19.24
CA ALA A 173 -1.48 -20.29 18.67
C ALA A 173 -2.63 -21.30 18.63
N GLU A 174 -3.78 -20.93 19.16
CA GLU A 174 -4.98 -21.75 19.01
C GLU A 174 -5.29 -21.89 17.51
N PRO A 175 -5.56 -23.12 17.02
CA PRO A 175 -5.97 -23.31 15.65
C PRO A 175 -7.20 -22.47 15.36
N VAL A 176 -7.11 -21.55 14.40
CA VAL A 176 -8.33 -21.04 13.77
C VAL A 176 -8.89 -22.22 13.00
N GLU A 177 -10.01 -22.77 13.46
CA GLU A 177 -10.71 -23.84 12.73
C GLU A 177 -10.97 -23.33 11.31
N THR A 178 -10.23 -23.90 10.35
CA THR A 178 -10.45 -23.68 8.93
C THR A 178 -11.82 -24.28 8.59
N PRO A 179 -12.79 -23.50 8.07
CA PRO A 179 -14.03 -24.07 7.57
C PRO A 179 -13.75 -24.74 6.22
N GLU A 180 -13.05 -25.88 6.23
CA GLU A 180 -13.31 -26.90 5.23
C GLU A 180 -14.60 -27.59 5.68
N GLU A 181 -15.63 -27.53 4.83
CA GLU A 181 -16.89 -28.27 4.94
C GLU A 181 -17.94 -27.77 5.96
N THR A 182 -18.41 -26.53 5.84
CA THR A 182 -19.81 -26.24 6.25
C THR A 182 -20.75 -26.44 5.07
N PRO A 183 -21.67 -27.43 5.10
CA PRO A 183 -22.73 -27.49 4.12
C PRO A 183 -23.60 -26.24 4.27
N VAL A 184 -24.05 -25.70 3.13
CA VAL A 184 -24.93 -24.55 3.04
C VAL A 184 -26.18 -24.80 3.91
N MET A 185 -26.20 -24.23 5.11
CA MET A 185 -27.38 -24.26 5.98
C MET A 185 -28.34 -23.17 5.55
N THR A 186 -29.37 -23.64 4.85
CA THR A 186 -30.62 -22.95 4.57
C THR A 186 -31.26 -22.43 5.86
N GLY A 187 -31.55 -21.14 5.88
CA GLY A 187 -32.72 -20.53 6.54
C GLY A 187 -32.81 -20.58 8.08
N GLY A 188 -32.92 -19.39 8.69
CA GLY A 188 -33.42 -19.22 10.05
C GLY A 188 -32.49 -18.36 10.88
N GLY A 189 -32.88 -17.12 11.14
CA GLY A 189 -32.05 -16.17 11.87
C GLY A 189 -31.95 -16.48 13.35
N GLU A 190 -30.81 -16.14 13.96
CA GLU A 190 -30.79 -15.31 15.17
C GLU A 190 -29.40 -14.68 15.31
N ALA A 191 -29.38 -13.45 15.83
CA ALA A 191 -28.16 -12.69 16.04
C ALA A 191 -27.39 -13.23 17.23
N VAL A 192 -26.09 -13.47 17.08
CA VAL A 192 -25.16 -13.47 18.22
C VAL A 192 -23.95 -12.62 17.89
N ALA A 193 -23.92 -11.46 18.53
CA ALA A 193 -22.75 -10.63 18.67
C ALA A 193 -21.80 -11.27 19.68
N SER A 194 -20.54 -11.48 19.30
CA SER A 194 -19.41 -11.46 20.23
C SER A 194 -18.08 -11.48 19.46
N ARG A 195 -17.47 -10.29 19.38
CA ARG A 195 -16.04 -10.08 19.08
C ARG A 195 -15.29 -10.23 20.41
N PRO A 196 -14.23 -11.03 20.55
CA PRO A 196 -13.37 -10.92 21.72
C PRO A 196 -12.55 -9.61 21.65
N PRO A 197 -12.17 -9.05 22.81
CA PRO A 197 -11.65 -7.69 22.92
C PRO A 197 -10.23 -7.59 22.36
N SER A 198 -9.96 -6.46 21.70
CA SER A 198 -8.62 -5.93 21.58
C SER A 198 -8.12 -5.62 22.99
N ALA A 199 -7.08 -6.34 23.40
CA ALA A 199 -6.27 -6.07 24.57
C ALA A 199 -4.82 -6.38 24.16
N ALA A 200 -3.82 -5.58 24.46
CA ALA A 200 -3.78 -4.26 25.05
C ALA A 200 -2.43 -3.68 24.64
N GLU A 201 -2.39 -2.36 24.47
CA GLU A 201 -1.17 -1.58 24.45
C GLU A 201 -0.31 -1.94 25.66
N THR A 202 0.94 -2.36 25.42
CA THR A 202 1.97 -2.42 26.46
C THR A 202 2.87 -1.19 26.30
N PRO A 203 3.27 -0.50 27.39
CA PRO A 203 3.98 0.77 27.30
C PRO A 203 5.36 0.60 26.66
N LEU A 204 5.68 1.47 25.71
CA LEU A 204 7.01 1.57 25.11
C LEU A 204 8.01 2.05 26.16
N ALA A 205 8.62 1.12 26.90
CA ALA A 205 9.79 1.40 27.73
C ALA A 205 11.05 1.30 26.86
N GLY A 206 11.57 2.46 26.45
CA GLY A 206 13.00 2.70 26.18
C GLY A 206 13.62 1.99 24.98
N ALA A 207 13.35 2.48 23.76
CA ALA A 207 14.24 2.28 22.62
C ALA A 207 14.74 3.66 22.15
N GLN A 208 16.04 3.91 22.27
CA GLN A 208 16.69 5.10 21.70
C GLN A 208 16.58 5.09 20.17
N PRO A 209 16.47 6.27 19.52
CA PRO A 209 16.47 6.35 18.07
C PRO A 209 17.81 5.85 17.50
N PRO A 210 17.82 5.17 16.34
CA PRO A 210 19.07 4.81 15.68
C PRO A 210 19.83 6.09 15.26
N PRO A 211 21.18 6.09 15.30
CA PRO A 211 21.96 7.23 14.86
C PRO A 211 21.70 7.51 13.37
N GLN A 212 21.39 8.75 13.06
CA GLN A 212 21.21 9.25 11.70
C GLN A 212 22.52 9.07 10.93
N MET A 213 22.53 8.17 9.93
CA MET A 213 23.63 8.09 8.98
C MET A 213 23.55 9.32 8.05
N ALA A 214 24.61 10.10 8.02
CA ALA A 214 24.78 11.19 7.07
C ALA A 214 24.79 10.63 5.62
N PRO A 215 24.25 11.36 4.63
CA PRO A 215 24.28 10.93 3.24
C PRO A 215 25.73 10.80 2.74
N PRO A 216 26.05 9.77 1.93
CA PRO A 216 27.37 9.67 1.32
C PRO A 216 27.60 10.87 0.39
N ARG A 217 28.80 11.47 0.49
CA ARG A 217 29.25 12.52 -0.42
C ARG A 217 29.39 11.92 -1.82
N ALA A 218 28.78 12.58 -2.81
CA ALA A 218 28.94 12.25 -4.21
C ALA A 218 30.39 12.44 -4.64
N GLU A 219 31.04 11.38 -5.13
CA GLU A 219 32.24 11.50 -5.95
C GLU A 219 31.86 11.59 -7.44
N PRO A 220 32.54 12.43 -8.23
CA PRO A 220 32.16 12.68 -9.62
C PRO A 220 32.46 11.45 -10.50
N GLY A 221 31.42 10.99 -11.22
CA GLY A 221 31.55 9.99 -12.27
C GLY A 221 32.24 10.54 -13.53
N PRO A 222 32.73 9.65 -14.42
CA PRO A 222 33.43 10.02 -15.65
C PRO A 222 32.54 10.78 -16.65
N PRO A 223 33.10 11.63 -17.53
CA PRO A 223 32.33 12.47 -18.44
C PRO A 223 31.58 11.64 -19.48
N THR A 224 30.28 11.90 -19.60
CA THR A 224 29.43 11.41 -20.68
C THR A 224 29.77 12.08 -22.02
N PRO A 225 29.73 11.37 -23.16
CA PRO A 225 29.97 11.95 -24.47
C PRO A 225 28.82 12.88 -24.90
N GLU A 226 29.18 14.02 -25.50
CA GLU A 226 28.26 15.07 -25.96
C GLU A 226 27.24 14.57 -27.01
N PRO A 227 25.97 15.01 -26.94
CA PRO A 227 25.00 14.74 -27.99
C PRO A 227 25.22 15.67 -29.20
N LYS A 228 25.21 15.07 -30.41
CA LYS A 228 25.20 15.79 -31.70
C LYS A 228 23.89 16.59 -31.89
N PRO A 229 23.92 17.69 -32.68
CA PRO A 229 22.91 18.73 -32.65
C PRO A 229 21.56 18.26 -33.20
N ALA A 230 20.50 18.56 -32.44
CA ALA A 230 19.13 18.42 -32.85
C ALA A 230 18.83 19.28 -34.10
N ALA A 231 18.20 18.67 -35.09
CA ALA A 231 17.48 19.41 -36.12
C ALA A 231 16.33 20.19 -35.47
N ALA A 232 16.16 21.43 -35.92
CA ALA A 232 15.27 22.46 -35.39
C ALA A 232 13.93 21.94 -34.85
N SER A 233 13.74 22.04 -33.54
CA SER A 233 12.42 22.00 -32.90
C SER A 233 11.71 23.33 -33.16
N ALA A 234 10.54 23.26 -33.78
CA ALA A 234 9.57 24.35 -33.73
C ALA A 234 9.19 24.62 -32.27
N GLU A 235 9.05 25.90 -31.92
CA GLU A 235 8.57 26.32 -30.61
C GLU A 235 7.20 25.66 -30.31
N PRO A 236 6.99 25.08 -29.11
CA PRO A 236 5.68 24.60 -28.73
C PRO A 236 4.76 25.78 -28.45
N THR A 237 3.76 25.96 -29.30
CA THR A 237 2.57 26.77 -29.02
C THR A 237 1.99 26.32 -27.67
N PRO A 238 1.63 27.23 -26.74
CA PRO A 238 1.03 26.83 -25.48
C PRO A 238 -0.29 26.12 -25.76
N ALA A 239 -0.34 24.81 -25.48
CA ALA A 239 -1.56 24.05 -25.53
C ALA A 239 -2.56 24.67 -24.54
N ALA A 240 -3.70 25.11 -25.06
CA ALA A 240 -4.81 25.59 -24.27
C ALA A 240 -5.20 24.53 -23.24
N ALA A 241 -5.40 24.96 -21.99
CA ALA A 241 -5.88 24.13 -20.91
C ALA A 241 -7.13 23.35 -21.36
N PRO A 242 -7.28 22.07 -20.97
CA PRO A 242 -8.51 21.33 -21.24
C PRO A 242 -9.70 22.08 -20.63
N PRO A 243 -10.85 22.15 -21.32
CA PRO A 243 -12.01 22.84 -20.78
C PRO A 243 -12.35 22.23 -19.41
N PRO A 244 -12.75 23.05 -18.42
CA PRO A 244 -13.14 22.55 -17.13
C PRO A 244 -14.24 21.50 -17.32
N ARG A 245 -14.06 20.34 -16.67
CA ARG A 245 -15.08 19.28 -16.63
C ARG A 245 -16.40 19.94 -16.24
N PRO A 246 -17.52 19.63 -16.92
CA PRO A 246 -18.80 20.21 -16.56
C PRO A 246 -19.05 19.91 -15.09
N ALA A 247 -19.12 20.98 -14.28
CA ALA A 247 -19.50 20.87 -12.89
C ALA A 247 -20.80 20.09 -12.86
N ALA A 248 -20.79 18.94 -12.18
CA ALA A 248 -22.03 18.32 -11.75
C ALA A 248 -22.83 19.42 -11.05
N ALA A 249 -24.01 19.74 -11.58
CA ALA A 249 -24.89 20.76 -11.05
C ALA A 249 -25.37 20.37 -9.64
N GLY A 250 -24.51 20.64 -8.67
CA GLY A 250 -24.83 20.78 -7.27
C GLY A 250 -24.39 22.19 -6.92
N GLU A 251 -25.23 23.15 -7.26
CA GLU A 251 -25.05 24.56 -6.89
C GLU A 251 -24.62 24.64 -5.42
N HIS A 252 -23.50 25.32 -5.14
CA HIS A 252 -23.15 25.70 -3.78
C HIS A 252 -24.23 26.66 -3.29
N VAL A 253 -25.33 26.11 -2.78
CA VAL A 253 -26.42 26.89 -2.20
C VAL A 253 -25.91 27.41 -0.86
N GLU A 254 -25.51 28.68 -0.85
CA GLU A 254 -25.09 29.37 0.36
C GLU A 254 -26.25 29.37 1.37
N PRO A 255 -26.04 28.91 2.62
CA PRO A 255 -27.12 28.84 3.60
C PRO A 255 -27.72 30.22 3.87
N ASP A 256 -29.04 30.29 4.03
CA ASP A 256 -29.72 31.53 4.38
C ASP A 256 -29.32 31.95 5.81
N GLN A 257 -28.43 32.94 5.90
CA GLN A 257 -27.82 33.36 7.16
C GLN A 257 -28.86 33.86 8.17
N GLU A 258 -29.92 34.52 7.70
CA GLU A 258 -31.02 34.99 8.54
C GLU A 258 -31.80 33.83 9.19
N THR A 259 -32.08 32.77 8.42
CA THR A 259 -32.71 31.54 8.96
C THR A 259 -31.77 30.81 9.91
N PHE A 260 -30.47 30.79 9.64
CA PHE A 260 -29.48 30.20 10.54
C PHE A 260 -29.48 30.90 11.90
N ASP A 261 -29.35 32.23 11.93
CA ASP A 261 -29.24 32.99 13.18
C ASP A 261 -30.54 32.91 14.01
N ARG A 262 -31.71 32.94 13.35
CA ARG A 262 -33.01 32.77 14.02
C ARG A 262 -33.15 31.40 14.68
N VAL A 263 -32.84 30.33 13.96
CA VAL A 263 -32.97 28.95 14.48
C VAL A 263 -31.93 28.67 15.56
N LEU A 264 -30.72 29.23 15.43
CA LEU A 264 -29.69 29.11 16.45
C LEU A 264 -30.14 29.79 17.77
N ALA A 265 -30.67 31.01 17.70
CA ALA A 265 -31.18 31.71 18.86
C ALA A 265 -32.35 30.98 19.52
N GLU A 266 -33.26 30.41 18.73
CA GLU A 266 -34.41 29.65 19.23
C GLU A 266 -33.98 28.35 19.93
N GLU A 267 -33.02 27.61 19.37
CA GLU A 267 -32.54 26.34 19.94
C GLU A 267 -31.69 26.56 21.19
N LEU A 268 -30.92 27.65 21.24
CA LEU A 268 -30.20 28.06 22.45
C LEU A 268 -31.15 28.52 23.55
N ALA A 269 -32.23 29.24 23.21
CA ALA A 269 -33.26 29.63 24.17
C ALA A 269 -34.02 28.42 24.77
N LYS A 270 -34.13 27.32 24.02
CA LYS A 270 -34.67 26.04 24.50
C LYS A 270 -33.69 25.23 25.37
N GLY A 271 -32.47 25.72 25.59
CA GLY A 271 -31.45 25.03 26.37
C GLY A 271 -30.79 23.86 25.64
N THR A 272 -30.83 23.83 24.31
CA THR A 272 -30.17 22.80 23.50
C THR A 272 -28.65 23.03 23.52
N ASP A 273 -27.87 21.95 23.58
CA ASP A 273 -26.40 22.01 23.45
C ASP A 273 -25.99 22.75 22.17
N ARG A 274 -24.96 23.61 22.28
CA ARG A 274 -24.57 24.53 21.21
C ARG A 274 -24.21 23.81 19.91
N ARG A 275 -23.55 22.65 19.98
CA ARG A 275 -23.17 21.88 18.78
C ARG A 275 -24.41 21.35 18.05
N VAL A 276 -25.42 20.93 18.82
CA VAL A 276 -26.68 20.42 18.27
C VAL A 276 -27.52 21.57 17.69
N ALA A 277 -27.55 22.72 18.38
CA ALA A 277 -28.23 23.93 17.92
C ALA A 277 -27.62 24.44 16.59
N GLU A 278 -26.30 24.51 16.48
CA GLU A 278 -25.59 24.89 15.25
C GLU A 278 -25.86 23.92 14.08
N GLY A 279 -25.93 22.61 14.37
CA GLY A 279 -26.29 21.59 13.38
C GLY A 279 -27.72 21.76 12.85
N ARG A 280 -28.69 22.03 13.73
CA ARG A 280 -30.10 22.28 13.37
C ARG A 280 -30.25 23.58 12.58
N ALA A 281 -29.57 24.65 13.01
CA ALA A 281 -29.54 25.94 12.34
C ALA A 281 -28.97 25.83 10.91
N LYS A 282 -27.85 25.11 10.73
CA LYS A 282 -27.24 24.88 9.41
C LYS A 282 -28.16 24.11 8.47
N ALA A 283 -28.82 23.07 8.98
CA ALA A 283 -29.78 22.29 8.18
C ALA A 283 -31.04 23.10 7.82
N ALA A 284 -31.48 24.02 8.68
CA ALA A 284 -32.59 24.93 8.38
C ALA A 284 -32.19 25.99 7.34
N GLY A 285 -31.02 26.61 7.48
CA GLY A 285 -30.50 27.60 6.52
C GLY A 285 -30.30 27.03 5.11
N VAL A 286 -29.78 25.80 4.98
CA VAL A 286 -29.64 25.12 3.69
C VAL A 286 -31.01 24.79 3.06
N ARG A 287 -32.00 24.39 3.86
CA ARG A 287 -33.36 24.12 3.37
C ARG A 287 -34.07 25.39 2.90
N ALA A 288 -33.92 26.49 3.64
CA ALA A 288 -34.47 27.79 3.26
C ALA A 288 -33.82 28.31 1.98
N ALA A 289 -32.50 28.21 1.85
CA ALA A 289 -31.79 28.62 0.65
C ALA A 289 -32.16 27.78 -0.58
N ARG A 290 -32.33 26.46 -0.43
CA ARG A 290 -32.84 25.60 -1.52
C ARG A 290 -34.27 25.94 -1.94
N LYS A 291 -35.12 26.36 -0.99
CA LYS A 291 -36.49 26.81 -1.28
C LYS A 291 -36.51 28.17 -1.99
N LYS A 292 -35.54 29.06 -1.72
CA LYS A 292 -35.36 30.34 -2.43
C LYS A 292 -34.79 30.15 -3.84
N ALA A 293 -33.93 29.16 -4.05
CA ALA A 293 -33.30 28.87 -5.35
C ALA A 293 -34.18 28.05 -6.32
N GLY A 294 -35.20 27.34 -5.81
CA GLY A 294 -36.10 26.49 -6.59
C GLY A 294 -37.51 27.05 -6.80
N GLY A 295 -37.65 28.39 -6.84
CA GLY A 295 -38.88 29.10 -7.20
C GLY A 295 -38.84 29.62 -8.63
#